data_AF-A0A822F7U6-F1
#
_entry.id   AF-A0A822F7U6-F1
#
_cell.length_a   1.000
_cell.length_b   1.000
_cell.length_c   1.000
_cell.angle_alpha   90.00
_cell.angle_beta   90.00
_cell.angle_gamma   90.00
#
_symmetry.space_group_name_H-M   'P 1'
#
loop_
_entity.id
_entity.type
_entity.pdbx_description
1 polymer ?
#
loop_
_entity_poly.entity_id
_entity_poly.type
_entity_poly.pdbx_seq_one_letter_code
_entity_poly.pdbx_strand_id
1 'polypeptide(L)'
;MVLHHVSKDLQDKYTSATLTTEQLDCLVEDFISALESNNLEKCGYPTHIPSLAYSVSKAALIALTRIEARQYYGAKQIFVYSVCPGYCATDINKHGPGGRPAEFGADSILHAVNTPDHELENGAFYRNGTKLPQID
;
A
#
# COMPACT_ATOMS: atom_id res chain seq x y z
N MET A 1 0.83 9.49 1.02
CA MET A 1 0.00 8.28 1.31
C MET A 1 -0.50 8.39 2.75
N VAL A 2 -1.69 7.91 3.15
CA VAL A 2 -2.24 8.21 4.50
C VAL A 2 -1.35 7.84 5.69
N LEU A 3 -0.42 6.90 5.54
CA LEU A 3 0.47 6.54 6.63
C LEU A 3 1.27 7.74 7.20
N HIS A 4 1.59 8.80 6.45
CA HIS A 4 2.28 9.95 7.05
C HIS A 4 1.39 10.78 8.00
N HIS A 5 0.07 10.65 7.88
CA HIS A 5 -0.91 11.37 8.69
C HIS A 5 -1.45 10.54 9.86
N VAL A 6 -1.19 9.24 9.93
CA VAL A 6 -1.54 8.42 11.11
C VAL A 6 -0.48 8.58 12.20
N SER A 7 -0.79 8.17 13.42
CA SER A 7 0.14 8.23 14.55
C SER A 7 1.44 7.46 14.27
N LYS A 8 2.52 7.87 14.94
CA LYS A 8 3.82 7.21 14.83
C LYS A 8 3.75 5.72 15.19
N ASP A 9 2.97 5.38 16.21
CA ASP A 9 2.76 4.00 16.61
C ASP A 9 2.12 3.15 15.49
N LEU A 10 1.11 3.68 14.79
CA LEU A 10 0.51 2.99 13.65
C LEU A 10 1.50 2.87 12.49
N GLN A 11 2.23 3.94 12.17
CA GLN A 11 3.30 3.90 11.18
C GLN A 11 4.31 2.78 11.46
N ASP A 12 4.74 2.66 12.71
CA ASP A 12 5.72 1.66 13.13
C ASP A 12 5.16 0.24 13.07
N LYS A 13 3.87 0.04 13.40
CA LYS A 13 3.20 -1.26 13.24
C LYS A 13 3.12 -1.66 11.76
N TYR A 14 2.63 -0.80 10.87
CA TYR A 14 2.52 -1.09 9.44
C TYR A 14 3.89 -1.29 8.75
N THR A 15 4.95 -0.65 9.25
CA THR A 15 6.31 -0.75 8.67
C THR A 15 7.20 -1.79 9.34
N SER A 16 6.74 -2.43 10.42
CA SER A 16 7.48 -3.51 11.09
C SER A 16 7.97 -4.59 10.11
N ALA A 17 9.25 -4.94 10.22
CA ALA A 17 9.87 -5.98 9.40
C ALA A 17 9.36 -7.38 9.74
N THR A 18 8.79 -7.56 10.93
CA THR A 18 8.29 -8.85 11.45
C THR A 18 6.77 -8.91 11.52
N LEU A 19 6.06 -7.94 10.93
CA LEU A 19 4.60 -7.94 10.89
C LEU A 19 4.08 -9.27 10.31
N THR A 20 3.12 -9.91 10.98
CA THR A 20 2.47 -11.14 10.47
C THR A 20 1.12 -10.83 9.84
N THR A 21 0.56 -11.79 9.10
CA THR A 21 -0.76 -11.65 8.49
C THR A 21 -1.83 -11.42 9.55
N GLU A 22 -1.79 -12.15 10.66
CA GLU A 22 -2.74 -12.01 11.77
C GLU A 22 -2.64 -10.62 12.42
N GLN A 23 -1.42 -10.09 12.59
CA GLN A 23 -1.23 -8.74 13.11
C GLN A 23 -1.76 -7.68 12.14
N LEU A 24 -1.60 -7.89 10.83
CA LEU A 24 -2.14 -6.99 9.82
C LEU A 24 -3.67 -7.03 9.78
N ASP A 25 -4.28 -8.21 9.91
CA ASP A 25 -5.74 -8.37 9.99
C ASP A 25 -6.28 -7.60 11.21
N CYS A 26 -5.65 -7.76 12.39
CA CYS A 26 -6.00 -6.98 13.57
C CYS A 26 -5.89 -5.46 13.34
N LEU A 27 -4.86 -4.97 12.63
CA LEU A 27 -4.75 -3.54 12.31
C LEU A 27 -5.90 -3.03 11.43
N VAL A 28 -6.38 -3.85 10.49
CA VAL A 28 -7.51 -3.51 9.62
C VAL A 28 -8.82 -3.56 10.40
N GLU A 29 -9.02 -4.57 11.24
CA GLU A 29 -10.18 -4.68 12.13
C GLU A 29 -10.26 -3.54 13.15
N ASP A 30 -9.12 -3.14 13.72
CA ASP A 30 -9.02 -1.99 14.62
C ASP A 30 -9.43 -0.69 13.91
N PHE A 31 -9.04 -0.51 12.64
CA PHE A 31 -9.46 0.63 11.83
C PHE A 31 -10.97 0.63 11.57
N ILE A 32 -11.54 -0.52 11.20
CA ILE A 32 -12.99 -0.67 10.97
C ILE A 32 -13.75 -0.36 12.27
N SER A 33 -13.31 -0.91 13.39
CA SER A 33 -13.90 -0.66 14.71
C SER A 33 -13.83 0.82 15.11
N ALA A 34 -12.70 1.49 14.82
CA ALA A 34 -12.52 2.92 15.06
C ALA A 34 -13.46 3.78 14.19
N LEU A 35 -13.74 3.37 12.95
CA LEU A 35 -14.73 4.01 12.09
C LEU A 35 -16.14 3.85 12.65
N GLU A 36 -16.54 2.63 12.97
CA GLU A 36 -17.88 2.30 13.48
C GLU A 36 -18.18 2.99 14.82
N SER A 37 -17.16 3.12 15.66
CA SER A 37 -17.26 3.76 16.97
C SER A 37 -17.01 5.27 16.94
N ASN A 38 -16.79 5.87 15.75
CA ASN A 38 -16.44 7.28 15.57
C ASN A 38 -15.27 7.77 16.47
N ASN A 39 -14.24 6.94 16.60
CA ASN A 39 -13.08 7.16 17.50
C ASN A 39 -11.75 7.25 16.74
N LEU A 40 -11.77 7.50 15.43
CA LEU A 40 -10.58 7.56 14.56
C LEU A 40 -9.41 8.36 15.16
N GLU A 41 -9.65 9.60 15.59
CA GLU A 41 -8.61 10.48 16.12
C GLU A 41 -7.94 9.90 17.37
N LYS A 42 -8.74 9.36 18.30
CA LYS A 42 -8.23 8.71 19.51
C LYS A 42 -7.42 7.45 19.19
N CYS A 43 -7.78 6.76 18.11
CA CYS A 43 -7.07 5.59 17.61
C CYS A 43 -5.86 5.96 16.71
N GLY A 44 -5.55 7.25 16.54
CA GLY A 44 -4.39 7.71 15.77
C GLY A 44 -4.61 7.85 14.27
N TYR A 45 -5.86 7.83 13.80
CA TYR A 45 -6.22 8.05 12.39
C TYR A 45 -6.66 9.51 12.15
N PRO A 46 -6.31 10.11 10.99
CA PRO A 46 -6.76 11.46 10.66
C PRO A 46 -8.24 11.48 10.27
N THR A 47 -9.00 12.46 10.75
CA THR A 47 -10.46 12.57 10.51
C THR A 47 -10.82 13.44 9.31
N HIS A 48 -9.88 14.22 8.79
CA HIS A 48 -10.10 15.21 7.73
C HIS A 48 -9.80 14.69 6.32
N ILE A 49 -9.43 13.42 6.17
CA ILE A 49 -9.04 12.82 4.88
C ILE A 49 -10.24 12.10 4.25
N PRO A 50 -10.82 12.61 3.16
CA PRO A 50 -12.03 12.01 2.56
C PRO A 50 -11.82 10.59 2.04
N SER A 51 -10.58 10.24 1.67
CA SER A 51 -10.20 8.92 1.13
C SER A 51 -9.52 8.03 2.16
N LEU A 52 -9.79 8.24 3.46
CA LEU A 52 -9.11 7.53 4.55
C LEU A 52 -9.20 6.01 4.40
N ALA A 53 -10.40 5.45 4.25
CA ALA A 53 -10.62 4.01 4.14
C ALA A 53 -9.88 3.39 2.94
N TYR A 54 -9.96 4.04 1.78
CA TYR A 54 -9.19 3.63 0.61
C TYR A 54 -7.68 3.61 0.90
N SER A 55 -7.18 4.65 1.56
CA SER A 55 -5.75 4.78 1.79
C SER A 55 -5.23 3.78 2.83
N VAL A 56 -6.01 3.50 3.89
CA VAL A 56 -5.71 2.43 4.85
C VAL A 56 -5.71 1.07 4.14
N SER A 57 -6.68 0.80 3.25
CA SER A 57 -6.70 -0.45 2.47
C SER A 57 -5.44 -0.63 1.60
N LYS A 58 -4.93 0.46 1.01
CA LYS A 58 -3.70 0.43 0.20
C LYS A 58 -2.43 0.34 1.06
N ALA A 59 -2.42 0.94 2.24
CA ALA A 59 -1.36 0.74 3.22
C ALA A 59 -1.28 -0.73 3.67
N ALA A 60 -2.43 -1.34 3.96
CA ALA A 60 -2.51 -2.76 4.29
C ALA A 60 -2.04 -3.65 3.13
N LEU A 61 -2.43 -3.35 1.89
CA LEU A 61 -1.94 -4.07 0.70
C LEU A 61 -0.40 -4.02 0.55
N ILE A 62 0.20 -2.85 0.78
CA ILE A 62 1.66 -2.68 0.73
C ILE A 62 2.33 -3.46 1.87
N ALA A 63 1.76 -3.45 3.08
CA ALA A 63 2.24 -4.25 4.19
C ALA A 63 2.15 -5.76 3.90
N LEU A 64 1.00 -6.23 3.41
CA LEU A 64 0.76 -7.62 3.00
C LEU A 64 1.78 -8.09 1.96
N THR A 65 2.08 -7.25 0.97
CA THR A 65 3.10 -7.54 -0.06
C THR A 65 4.44 -7.93 0.55
N ARG A 66 4.87 -7.27 1.64
CA ARG A 66 6.13 -7.60 2.33
C ARG A 66 6.04 -8.93 3.07
N ILE A 67 4.89 -9.23 3.65
CA ILE A 67 4.64 -10.48 4.37
C ILE A 67 4.73 -11.65 3.38
N GLU A 68 3.97 -11.57 2.29
CA GLU A 68 3.94 -12.57 1.23
C GLU A 68 5.30 -12.71 0.53
N ALA A 69 6.03 -11.60 0.32
CA ALA A 69 7.39 -11.62 -0.22
C ALA A 69 8.34 -12.47 0.63
N ARG A 70 8.31 -12.34 1.96
CA ARG A 70 9.12 -13.17 2.87
C ARG A 70 8.69 -14.63 2.83
N GLN A 71 7.38 -14.87 2.84
CA GLN A 71 6.81 -16.22 2.87
C GLN A 71 7.10 -17.01 1.59
N TYR A 72 6.84 -16.44 0.42
CA TYR A 72 6.98 -17.16 -0.84
C TYR A 72 8.40 -17.20 -1.38
N TYR A 73 9.24 -16.22 -1.06
CA TYR A 73 10.63 -16.28 -1.49
C TYR A 73 11.35 -17.47 -0.85
N GLY A 74 11.20 -17.64 0.46
CA GLY A 74 11.81 -18.76 1.19
C GLY A 74 11.31 -20.13 0.75
N ALA A 75 10.03 -20.24 0.35
CA ALA A 75 9.42 -21.52 -0.01
C ALA A 75 9.49 -21.88 -1.50
N LYS A 76 9.42 -20.88 -2.38
CA LYS A 76 9.15 -21.10 -3.82
C LYS A 76 9.98 -20.20 -4.75
N GLN A 77 10.85 -19.33 -4.22
CA GLN A 77 11.60 -18.34 -5.00
C GLN A 77 10.67 -17.43 -5.83
N ILE A 78 9.49 -17.12 -5.29
CA ILE A 78 8.55 -16.17 -5.92
C ILE A 78 8.81 -14.77 -5.38
N PHE A 79 8.93 -13.82 -6.29
CA PHE A 79 9.01 -12.40 -5.98
C PHE A 79 7.60 -11.79 -5.94
N VAL A 80 7.38 -10.88 -4.99
CA VAL A 80 6.09 -10.22 -4.79
C VAL A 80 6.34 -8.72 -4.70
N TYR A 81 5.63 -7.94 -5.50
CA TYR A 81 5.76 -6.49 -5.57
C TYR A 81 4.39 -5.83 -5.46
N SER A 82 4.38 -4.59 -4.95
CA SER A 82 3.21 -3.72 -5.02
C SER A 82 3.52 -2.55 -5.94
N VAL A 83 2.53 -2.14 -6.74
CA VAL A 83 2.75 -1.11 -7.76
C VAL A 83 1.63 -0.08 -7.73
N CYS A 84 2.01 1.20 -7.78
CA CYS A 84 1.10 2.30 -8.01
C CYS A 84 1.03 2.60 -9.52
N PRO A 85 -0.17 2.57 -10.13
CA PRO A 85 -0.35 2.97 -11.52
C PRO A 85 -0.30 4.49 -11.71
N GLY A 86 -0.15 5.28 -10.64
CA GLY A 86 -0.34 6.73 -10.69
C GLY A 86 -1.82 7.12 -10.80
N TYR A 87 -2.09 8.43 -10.86
CA TYR A 87 -3.45 8.94 -11.04
C TYR A 87 -3.87 8.80 -12.50
N CYS A 88 -4.70 7.80 -12.80
CA CYS A 88 -5.14 7.49 -14.16
C CYS A 88 -6.57 7.99 -14.41
N ALA A 89 -6.85 8.50 -15.60
CA ALA A 89 -8.18 8.89 -16.05
C ALA A 89 -9.01 7.64 -16.37
N THR A 90 -9.65 7.08 -15.33
CA THR A 90 -10.54 5.92 -15.41
C THR A 90 -11.83 6.21 -14.67
N ASP A 91 -12.82 5.30 -14.75
CA ASP A 91 -14.13 5.47 -14.11
C ASP A 91 -14.04 5.69 -12.60
N ILE A 92 -13.12 5.02 -11.89
CA ILE A 92 -12.91 5.22 -10.44
C ILE A 92 -12.51 6.66 -10.10
N ASN A 93 -11.80 7.32 -11.02
CA ASN A 93 -11.34 8.70 -10.92
C ASN A 93 -12.24 9.66 -11.69
N LYS A 94 -13.41 9.19 -12.18
CA LYS A 94 -14.39 9.94 -12.98
C LYS A 94 -13.78 10.64 -14.19
N HIS A 95 -12.71 10.08 -14.77
CA HIS A 95 -11.95 10.74 -15.84
C HIS A 95 -11.49 12.16 -15.45
N GLY A 96 -11.15 12.36 -14.18
CA GLY A 96 -10.85 13.67 -13.60
C GLY A 96 -9.59 14.35 -14.18
N PRO A 97 -9.50 15.69 -14.06
CA PRO A 97 -8.42 16.47 -14.64
C PRO A 97 -7.07 16.11 -14.01
N GLY A 98 -6.03 16.05 -14.85
CA GLY A 98 -4.68 15.65 -14.43
C GLY A 98 -4.47 14.13 -14.37
N GLY A 99 -5.50 13.33 -14.67
CA GLY A 99 -5.39 11.89 -14.82
C GLY A 99 -4.61 11.54 -16.10
N ARG A 100 -3.64 10.64 -15.98
CA ARG A 100 -2.89 10.10 -17.13
C ARG A 100 -3.67 8.99 -17.84
N PRO A 101 -3.36 8.66 -19.11
CA PRO A 101 -3.94 7.51 -19.80
C PRO A 101 -3.75 6.19 -19.02
N ALA A 102 -4.73 5.29 -19.12
CA ALA A 102 -4.68 4.00 -18.44
C ALA A 102 -3.49 3.13 -18.89
N GLU A 103 -3.07 3.25 -20.15
CA GLU A 103 -1.87 2.60 -20.71
C GLU A 103 -0.61 2.93 -19.91
N PHE A 104 -0.39 4.20 -19.51
CA PHE A 104 0.75 4.54 -18.66
C PHE A 104 0.64 3.90 -17.28
N GLY A 105 -0.60 3.78 -16.76
CA GLY A 105 -0.90 3.00 -15.55
C GLY A 105 -0.44 1.55 -15.67
N ALA A 106 -0.75 0.91 -16.79
CA ALA A 106 -0.32 -0.44 -17.11
C ALA A 106 1.20 -0.54 -17.26
N ASP A 107 1.86 0.43 -17.89
CA ASP A 107 3.33 0.45 -18.04
C ASP A 107 4.05 0.43 -16.69
N SER A 108 3.51 1.13 -15.68
CA SER A 108 4.05 1.10 -14.31
C SER A 108 4.06 -0.34 -13.76
N ILE A 109 2.98 -1.10 -14.01
CA ILE A 109 2.83 -2.49 -13.57
C ILE A 109 3.75 -3.39 -14.36
N LEU A 110 3.78 -3.25 -15.69
CA LEU A 110 4.63 -4.05 -16.58
C LEU A 110 6.12 -3.84 -16.28
N HIS A 111 6.54 -2.66 -15.82
CA HIS A 111 7.91 -2.44 -15.39
C HIS A 111 8.29 -3.41 -14.25
N ALA A 112 7.44 -3.58 -13.22
CA ALA A 112 7.75 -4.51 -12.13
C ALA A 112 7.75 -5.98 -12.57
N VAL A 113 7.00 -6.33 -13.63
CA VAL A 113 6.92 -7.70 -14.17
C VAL A 113 8.08 -8.03 -15.12
N ASN A 114 8.51 -7.05 -15.92
CA ASN A 114 9.50 -7.26 -16.98
C ASN A 114 10.93 -6.98 -16.53
N THR A 115 11.13 -6.22 -15.44
CA THR A 115 12.47 -5.98 -14.90
C THR A 115 13.00 -7.26 -14.25
N PRO A 116 14.25 -7.66 -14.55
CA PRO A 116 14.87 -8.81 -13.90
C PRO A 116 14.85 -8.68 -12.37
N ASP A 117 14.51 -9.78 -11.68
CA ASP A 117 14.28 -9.75 -10.23
C ASP A 117 15.46 -9.20 -9.41
N HIS A 118 16.70 -9.38 -9.89
CA HIS A 118 17.92 -8.91 -9.23
C HIS A 118 18.11 -7.38 -9.28
N GLU A 119 17.32 -6.68 -10.10
CA GLU A 119 17.30 -5.22 -10.19
C GLU A 119 16.19 -4.60 -9.31
N LEU A 120 15.30 -5.43 -8.76
CA LEU A 120 14.22 -5.01 -7.87
C LEU A 120 14.42 -5.53 -6.45
N GLU A 121 13.82 -4.84 -5.49
CA GLU A 121 13.77 -5.28 -4.10
C GLU A 121 12.45 -6.03 -3.85
N ASN A 122 12.56 -7.32 -3.53
CA ASN A 122 11.40 -8.14 -3.22
C ASN A 122 10.59 -7.55 -2.05
N GLY A 123 9.26 -7.48 -2.19
CA GLY A 123 8.35 -6.90 -1.21
C GLY A 123 8.27 -5.36 -1.25
N ALA A 124 8.99 -4.69 -2.15
CA ALA A 124 8.95 -3.23 -2.24
C ALA A 124 7.73 -2.70 -3.02
N PHE A 125 7.54 -1.38 -2.91
CA PHE A 125 6.46 -0.62 -3.54
C PHE A 125 7.04 0.27 -4.65
N TYR A 126 6.48 0.19 -5.86
CA TYR A 126 7.02 0.85 -7.05
C TYR A 126 6.00 1.76 -7.74
N ARG A 127 6.50 2.75 -8.46
CA ARG A 127 5.75 3.52 -9.46
C ARG A 127 6.68 3.92 -10.60
N ASN A 128 6.33 3.57 -11.83
CA ASN A 128 7.12 3.87 -13.02
C ASN A 128 8.60 3.46 -12.84
N GLY A 129 8.84 2.23 -12.35
CA GLY A 129 10.19 1.72 -12.06
C GLY A 129 10.91 2.33 -10.86
N THR A 130 10.38 3.38 -10.25
CA THR A 130 10.98 4.01 -9.07
C THR A 130 10.45 3.36 -7.81
N LYS A 131 11.35 2.90 -6.93
CA LYS A 131 11.00 2.45 -5.58
C LYS A 131 10.50 3.64 -4.77
N LEU A 132 9.31 3.51 -4.20
CA LEU A 132 8.69 4.50 -3.32
C LEU A 132 8.87 4.10 -1.85
N PRO A 133 8.86 5.07 -0.92
CA PRO A 133 8.86 4.74 0.49
C PRO A 133 7.51 4.12 0.90
N GLN A 134 7.51 3.33 1.97
CA GLN A 134 6.29 2.76 2.55
C GLN A 134 5.43 3.83 3.22
N ILE A 135 6.08 4.88 3.72
CA ILE A 135 5.45 6.06 4.28
C ILE A 135 6.00 7.24 3.47
N ASP A 136 5.12 7.88 2.72
CA ASP A 136 5.37 9.14 1.99
C ASP A 136 4.45 10.20 2.56
#